data_AF-A0AAQ0LN08-F1
#
_entry.id   AF-A0AAQ0LN08-F1
#
_cell.length_a   1.000
_cell.length_b   1.000
_cell.length_c   1.000
_cell.angle_alpha   90.00
_cell.angle_beta   90.00
_cell.angle_gamma   90.00
#
_symmetry.space_group_name_H-M   'P 1'
#
loop_
_entity.id
_entity.type
_entity.pdbx_description
1 polymer ?
#
loop_
_entity_poly.entity_id
_entity_poly.type
_entity_poly.pdbx_seq_one_letter_code
_entity_poly.pdbx_strand_id
1 'polypeptide(L)' 'MERKRFSVLFFIKRSKLLKNGEAPVRVRVTYDRLYVELQLKRSVKVPLWSQE' A
#
# COMPACT_ATOMS: atom_id res chain seq x y z
N MET A 1 20.72 4.56 23.12
CA MET A 1 19.43 4.93 22.47
C MET A 1 18.79 3.67 21.93
N GLU A 2 17.49 3.50 22.11
CA GLU A 2 16.75 2.37 21.54
C GLU A 2 16.65 2.54 20.01
N ARG A 3 16.98 1.49 19.24
CA ARG A 3 16.90 1.53 17.78
C ARG A 3 15.45 1.44 17.33
N LYS A 4 14.90 2.54 16.81
CA LYS A 4 13.58 2.57 16.18
C LYS A 4 13.65 2.02 14.75
N ARG A 5 12.61 1.29 14.34
CA ARG A 5 12.49 0.70 13.00
C ARG A 5 11.51 1.52 12.18
N PHE A 6 11.84 1.75 10.92
CA PHE A 6 10.97 2.41 9.96
C PHE A 6 10.84 1.52 8.72
N SER A 7 9.62 1.30 8.25
CA SER A 7 9.38 0.57 7.00
C SER A 7 8.20 1.15 6.23
N VAL A 8 8.25 1.00 4.92
CA VAL A 8 7.21 1.43 3.99
C VAL A 8 6.85 0.26 3.10
N LEU A 9 5.56 -0.06 3.01
CA LEU A 9 5.03 -1.13 2.18
C LEU A 9 3.98 -0.57 1.23
N PHE A 10 4.16 -0.82 -0.07
CA PHE A 10 3.15 -0.54 -1.08
C PHE A 10 2.33 -1.80 -1.36
N PHE A 11 1.03 -1.65 -1.54
CA PHE A 11 0.15 -2.77 -1.83
C PHE A 11 -1.15 -2.32 -2.51
N ILE A 12 -1.83 -3.26 -3.16
CA ILE A 12 -3.18 -3.10 -3.68
C ILE A 12 -4.14 -4.05 -2.98
N LYS A 13 -5.42 -3.68 -2.86
CA LYS A 13 -6.47 -4.60 -2.40
C LYS A 13 -7.27 -5.06 -3.61
N ARG A 14 -7.07 -6.32 -4.05
CA ARG A 14 -7.76 -6.90 -5.22
C ARG A 14 -9.29 -6.97 -5.07
N SER A 15 -9.78 -6.95 -3.83
CA SER A 15 -11.22 -6.93 -3.50
C SER A 15 -11.86 -5.53 -3.53
N LYS A 16 -11.08 -4.45 -3.66
CA LYS A 16 -11.58 -3.07 -3.66
C LYS A 16 -11.15 -2.34 -4.93
N LEU A 17 -11.85 -2.62 -6.02
CA LEU A 17 -11.60 -2.00 -7.31
C LEU A 17 -12.41 -0.71 -7.48
N LEU A 18 -11.85 0.21 -8.25
CA LEU A 18 -12.56 1.37 -8.77
C LEU A 18 -13.54 0.95 -9.87
N LYS A 19 -14.45 1.84 -10.27
CA LYS A 19 -15.44 1.57 -11.32
C LYS A 19 -14.81 1.18 -12.67
N ASN A 20 -13.56 1.59 -12.92
CA ASN A 20 -12.80 1.24 -14.13
C ASN A 20 -12.06 -0.11 -14.04
N GLY A 21 -12.23 -0.87 -12.94
CA GLY A 21 -11.59 -2.16 -12.72
C GLY A 21 -10.15 -2.09 -12.21
N GLU A 22 -9.60 -0.90 -11.95
CA GLU A 22 -8.27 -0.74 -11.37
C GLU A 22 -8.30 -0.82 -9.83
N ALA A 23 -7.20 -1.25 -9.23
CA ALA A 23 -7.03 -1.23 -7.80
C ALA A 23 -6.30 0.05 -7.37
N PRO A 24 -6.77 0.78 -6.35
CA PRO A 24 -6.05 1.93 -5.80
C PRO A 24 -4.79 1.45 -5.07
N VAL A 25 -3.68 2.15 -5.28
CA VAL A 25 -2.42 1.88 -4.60
C VAL A 25 -2.49 2.44 -3.19
N ARG A 26 -2.11 1.62 -2.21
CA ARG A 26 -2.03 1.98 -0.80
C ARG A 26 -0.60 1.87 -0.29
N VAL A 27 -0.31 2.66 0.72
CA VAL A 27 0.96 2.65 1.43
C VAL A 27 0.71 2.41 2.92
N ARG A 28 1.47 1.50 3.51
CA ARG A 28 1.57 1.34 4.96
C ARG A 28 2.92 1.90 5.39
N VAL A 29 2.89 2.94 6.21
CA VAL A 29 4.09 3.49 6.85
C VAL A 29 4.11 2.98 8.28
N THR A 30 5.18 2.28 8.65
CA THR A 30 5.36 1.70 9.98
C THR A 30 6.52 2.37 10.68
N TYR A 31 6.30 2.81 11.91
CA TYR A 31 7.32 3.29 12.83
C TYR A 31 7.25 2.46 14.11
N ASP A 32 8.25 1.61 14.31
CA ASP A 32 8.32 0.62 15.39
C ASP A 32 7.10 -0.32 15.37
N ARG A 33 6.18 -0.20 16.33
CA ARG A 33 4.94 -1.00 16.42
C ARG A 33 3.70 -0.27 15.92
N LEU A 34 3.83 1.00 15.54
CA LEU A 34 2.74 1.83 15.06
C LEU A 34 2.76 1.89 13.53
N TYR A 35 1.59 1.84 12.92
CA TYR A 35 1.48 2.02 11.48
C TYR A 35 0.27 2.86 11.10
N VAL A 36 0.38 3.53 9.95
CA VAL A 36 -0.74 4.19 9.28
C VAL A 36 -0.86 3.64 7.87
N GLU A 37 -2.10 3.40 7.44
CA GLU A 37 -2.41 3.07 6.04
C GLU A 37 -3.04 4.27 5.36
N LEU A 38 -2.50 4.62 4.20
CA LEU A 38 -2.99 5.72 3.37
C LEU A 38 -3.26 5.21 1.96
N GLN A 39 -4.28 5.77 1.32
CA GLN A 39 -4.54 5.54 -0.10
C GLN A 39 -3.89 6.65 -0.92
N LEU A 40 -3.10 6.28 -1.92
CA LEU A 40 -2.52 7.22 -2.85
C LEU A 40 -3.57 7.63 -3.90
N LYS A 41 -3.40 8.81 -4.50
CA LYS A 41 -4.18 9.24 -5.68
C LYS A 41 -3.70 8.55 -6.97
N ARG A 42 -3.41 7.25 -6.88
CA ARG A 42 -2.89 6.40 -7.95
C ARG A 42 -3.62 5.06 -7.93
N SER A 43 -3.85 4.51 -9.10
CA SER A 43 -4.45 3.19 -9.32
C SER A 43 -3.68 2.44 -10.40
N VAL A 44 -3.84 1.13 -10.43
CA VAL A 44 -3.16 0.24 -11.38
C VAL A 44 -4.08 -0.91 -11.73
N LYS A 45 -4.01 -1.39 -12.98
CA LYS A 45 -4.67 -2.64 -13.37
C LYS A 45 -4.07 -3.79 -12.55
N VAL A 46 -4.94 -4.59 -11.93
CA VAL A 46 -4.51 -5.70 -11.06
C VAL A 46 -3.46 -6.62 -11.70
N PRO A 47 -3.55 -7.01 -13.00
CA PRO A 47 -2.55 -7.86 -13.63
C PRO A 47 -1.17 -7.22 -13.81
N LEU A 48 -1.07 -5.88 -13.72
CA LEU A 48 0.18 -5.14 -13.88
C LEU A 48 0.89 -4.87 -12.54
N TRP A 49 0.31 -5.30 -11.42
CA TRP A 49 0.93 -5.16 -10.11
C TRP A 49 1.95 -6.27 -9.87
N SER A 50 3.23 -5.91 -9.84
CA SER A 50 4.30 -6.83 -9.42
C SER A 50 4.33 -6.95 -7.90
N GLN A 51 4.39 -8.19 -7.41
CA GLN A 51 4.50 -8.52 -5.98
C GLN A 51 5.71 -9.42 -5.70
N GLU A 52 6.61 -9.56 -6.67
CA GLU A 52 7.90 -10.24 -6.48
C GLU A 52 8.82 -9.44 -5.57
#